data_AF-A0A644VQ64-F1
#
_entry.id   AF-A0A644VQ64-F1
#
_cell.length_a   1.000
_cell.length_b   1.000
_cell.length_c   1.000
_cell.angle_alpha   90.00
_cell.angle_beta   90.00
_cell.angle_gamma   90.00
#
_symmetry.space_group_name_H-M   'P 1'
#
loop_
_entity.id
_entity.type
_entity.pdbx_description
1 polymer ?
#
loop_
_entity_poly.entity_id
_entity_poly.type
_entity_poly.pdbx_seq_one_letter_code
_entity_poly.pdbx_strand_id
1 'polypeptide(L)'
;MKNQTLVIDLHIEKIAKAYRSFAPADSLIYQLEMFERTLQANRFRKGLRIDFVHGTGKGTLRSELIKILTHKFPGFKYEDAPFATYGFQGAIRVTI
;
A
#
# COMPACT_ATOMS: atom_id res chain seq x y z
N MET A 1 6.12 -14.70 19.77
CA MET A 1 6.30 -13.25 19.54
C MET A 1 5.28 -12.81 18.52
N LYS A 2 4.45 -11.79 18.80
CA LYS A 2 3.53 -11.25 17.77
C LYS A 2 4.40 -10.60 16.69
N ASN A 3 4.46 -11.16 15.49
CA ASN A 3 5.08 -10.49 14.34
C ASN A 3 4.33 -9.18 14.12
N GLN A 4 4.92 -8.07 14.56
CA GLN A 4 4.35 -6.74 14.49
C GLN A 4 4.28 -6.35 13.00
N THR A 5 3.07 -6.35 12.45
CA THR A 5 2.81 -5.89 11.09
C THR A 5 2.64 -4.37 11.12
N LEU A 6 3.38 -3.66 10.27
CA LEU A 6 3.19 -2.23 10.08
C LEU A 6 1.94 -2.01 9.24
N VAL A 7 1.11 -1.02 9.57
CA VAL A 7 -0.09 -0.68 8.79
C VAL A 7 0.08 0.72 8.23
N ILE A 8 -0.14 0.87 6.92
CA ILE A 8 -0.05 2.13 6.20
C ILE A 8 -1.35 2.32 5.44
N ASP A 9 -2.13 3.32 5.84
CA ASP A 9 -3.39 3.66 5.18
C ASP A 9 -3.14 4.62 4.03
N LEU A 10 -3.39 4.16 2.80
CA LEU A 10 -3.20 4.91 1.56
C LEU A 10 -4.44 5.70 1.16
N HIS A 11 -5.55 5.69 1.92
CA HIS A 11 -6.66 6.58 1.59
C HIS A 11 -6.18 8.05 1.62
N ILE A 12 -6.53 8.83 0.59
CA ILE A 12 -5.89 10.13 0.34
C ILE A 12 -6.07 11.10 1.52
N GLU A 13 -7.20 11.03 2.22
CA GLU A 13 -7.49 11.82 3.41
C GLU A 13 -6.58 11.51 4.62
N LYS A 14 -5.92 10.35 4.61
CA LYS A 14 -4.95 9.96 5.66
C LYS A 14 -3.55 10.47 5.37
N ILE A 15 -3.20 10.67 4.11
CA ILE A 15 -1.83 10.96 3.67
C ILE A 15 -1.66 12.39 3.14
N ALA A 16 -2.74 13.09 2.79
CA ALA A 16 -2.67 14.46 2.27
C ALA A 16 -3.69 15.40 2.94
N LYS A 17 -3.20 16.51 3.51
CA LYS A 17 -4.06 17.51 4.19
C LYS A 17 -4.96 18.32 3.24
N ALA A 18 -4.50 18.57 2.01
CA ALA A 18 -5.21 19.37 1.01
C ALA A 18 -5.89 18.51 -0.08
N TYR A 19 -6.17 17.23 0.22
CA TYR A 19 -6.66 16.26 -0.75
C TYR A 19 -7.96 16.67 -1.47
N ARG A 20 -8.79 17.52 -0.86
CA ARG A 20 -10.06 17.98 -1.46
C ARG A 20 -9.88 18.82 -2.72
N SER A 21 -8.68 19.38 -2.93
CA SER A 21 -8.34 20.15 -4.13
C SER A 21 -7.70 19.29 -5.21
N PHE A 22 -7.46 18.00 -4.96
CA PHE A 22 -6.78 17.13 -5.91
C PHE A 22 -7.73 16.69 -7.03
N ALA A 23 -7.24 16.66 -8.26
CA ALA A 23 -7.89 15.86 -9.27
C ALA A 23 -7.76 14.37 -8.93
N PRO A 24 -8.64 13.49 -9.44
CA PRO A 24 -8.55 12.05 -9.20
C PRO A 24 -7.17 11.45 -9.58
N ALA A 25 -6.56 11.95 -10.66
CA ALA A 25 -5.23 11.53 -11.08
C ALA A 25 -4.13 11.91 -10.07
N ASP A 26 -4.21 13.11 -9.48
CA ASP A 26 -3.24 13.58 -8.48
C ASP A 26 -3.33 12.74 -7.21
N SER A 27 -4.55 12.36 -6.81
CA SER A 27 -4.76 11.46 -5.68
C SER A 27 -4.08 10.12 -5.91
N LEU A 28 -4.29 9.52 -7.08
CA LEU A 28 -3.65 8.25 -7.43
C LEU A 28 -2.11 8.38 -7.39
N ILE A 29 -1.55 9.41 -8.03
CA ILE A 29 -0.09 9.64 -8.04
C ILE A 29 0.45 9.74 -6.61
N TYR A 30 -0.19 10.55 -5.76
CA TYR A 30 0.25 10.75 -4.37
C TYR A 30 0.21 9.44 -3.56
N GLN A 31 -0.83 8.63 -3.76
CA GLN A 31 -0.95 7.31 -3.11
C GLN A 31 0.18 6.36 -3.53
N LEU A 32 0.51 6.32 -4.84
CA LEU A 32 1.59 5.49 -5.37
C LEU A 32 2.97 5.97 -4.88
N GLU A 33 3.19 7.28 -4.81
CA GLU A 33 4.42 7.83 -4.24
C GLU A 33 4.60 7.48 -2.77
N MET A 34 3.54 7.59 -1.96
CA MET A 34 3.57 7.19 -0.55
C MET A 34 3.90 5.71 -0.39
N PHE A 35 3.31 4.85 -1.23
CA PHE A 35 3.60 3.43 -1.27
C PHE A 35 5.07 3.14 -1.59
N GLU A 36 5.60 3.69 -2.69
CA GLU A 36 6.99 3.48 -3.10
C GLU A 36 7.98 4.00 -2.06
N ARG A 37 7.75 5.20 -1.52
CA ARG A 37 8.60 5.78 -0.46
C ARG A 37 8.64 4.90 0.78
N THR A 38 7.50 4.33 1.17
CA THR A 38 7.42 3.42 2.32
C THR A 38 8.23 2.15 2.08
N LEU A 39 8.11 1.54 0.90
CA LEU A 39 8.88 0.35 0.54
C LEU A 39 10.39 0.65 0.53
N GLN A 40 10.81 1.76 -0.08
CA GLN A 40 12.21 2.18 -0.11
C GLN A 40 12.77 2.43 1.30
N ALA A 41 12.01 3.11 2.17
CA ALA A 41 12.43 3.39 3.54
C ALA A 41 12.62 2.12 4.38
N ASN A 42 11.89 1.05 4.05
CA ASN A 42 11.94 -0.21 4.80
C ASN A 42 12.75 -1.31 4.11
N ARG A 43 13.32 -1.09 2.93
CA ARG A 43 13.92 -2.13 2.05
C ARG A 43 14.99 -3.03 2.66
N PHE A 44 15.60 -2.63 3.77
CA PHE A 44 16.62 -3.41 4.48
C PHE A 44 16.09 -4.20 5.69
N ARG A 45 14.80 -4.05 6.00
CA ARG A 45 14.14 -4.70 7.15
C ARG A 45 13.56 -6.06 6.73
N LYS A 46 14.44 -7.01 6.41
CA LYS A 46 14.05 -8.37 5.97
C LYS A 46 13.03 -9.01 6.91
N GLY A 47 11.96 -9.57 6.36
CA GLY A 47 10.88 -10.21 7.11
C GLY A 47 9.84 -9.24 7.70
N LEU A 48 10.02 -7.93 7.54
CA LEU A 48 9.00 -6.96 7.90
C LEU A 48 7.77 -7.15 7.00
N ARG A 49 6.60 -7.23 7.63
CA ARG A 49 5.31 -7.23 6.94
C ARG A 49 4.68 -5.85 7.06
N ILE A 50 4.21 -5.32 5.93
CA ILE A 50 3.52 -4.03 5.85
C ILE A 50 2.16 -4.25 5.17
N ASP A 51 1.07 -3.94 5.86
CA ASP A 51 -0.28 -3.92 5.29
C ASP A 51 -0.57 -2.52 4.76
N PHE A 52 -0.76 -2.42 3.45
CA PHE A 52 -1.16 -1.20 2.76
C PHE A 52 -2.66 -1.20 2.53
N VAL A 53 -3.38 -0.40 3.30
CA VAL A 53 -4.85 -0.27 3.20
C VAL A 53 -5.17 0.69 2.07
N HIS A 54 -5.92 0.22 1.07
CA HIS A 54 -6.20 1.01 -0.14
C HIS A 54 -7.70 1.06 -0.50
N GLY A 55 -8.55 0.35 0.27
CA GLY A 55 -9.99 0.33 0.08
C GLY A 55 -10.47 -0.55 -1.08
N THR A 56 -11.77 -0.80 -1.13
CA THR A 56 -12.41 -1.78 -2.03
C THR A 56 -12.98 -1.14 -3.31
N GLY A 57 -12.35 -0.07 -3.82
CA GLY A 57 -12.83 0.66 -4.99
C GLY A 57 -12.82 -0.18 -6.29
N LYS A 58 -12.74 0.47 -7.46
CA LYS A 58 -12.74 -0.22 -8.77
C LYS A 58 -11.49 -1.09 -9.05
N GLY A 59 -10.57 -1.23 -8.09
CA GLY A 59 -9.32 -1.98 -8.25
C GLY A 59 -8.18 -1.24 -8.98
N THR A 60 -8.35 0.03 -9.34
CA THR A 60 -7.32 0.83 -10.02
C THR A 60 -6.06 0.96 -9.18
N LEU A 61 -6.18 1.45 -7.93
CA LEU A 61 -5.02 1.60 -7.04
C LEU A 61 -4.31 0.27 -6.81
N ARG A 62 -5.06 -0.79 -6.46
CA ARG A 62 -4.51 -2.16 -6.28
C ARG A 62 -3.69 -2.63 -7.48
N SER A 63 -4.23 -2.43 -8.69
CA SER A 63 -3.56 -2.84 -9.93
C SER A 63 -2.22 -2.11 -10.13
N GLU A 64 -2.18 -0.80 -9.85
CA GLU A 64 -0.95 -0.01 -9.95
C GLU A 64 0.07 -0.39 -8.85
N LEU A 65 -0.38 -0.67 -7.62
CA LEU A 65 0.52 -1.18 -6.55
C LEU A 65 1.20 -2.49 -6.96
N ILE A 66 0.45 -3.41 -7.56
CA ILE A 66 0.97 -4.70 -8.04
C ILE A 66 2.00 -4.50 -9.17
N LYS A 67 1.73 -3.56 -10.10
CA LYS A 67 2.70 -3.21 -11.16
C LYS A 67 4.01 -2.69 -10.55
N ILE A 68 3.93 -1.78 -9.56
CA ILE A 68 5.10 -1.27 -8.84
C ILE A 68 5.89 -2.40 -8.18
N LEU A 69 5.21 -3.30 -7.45
CA LEU A 69 5.86 -4.44 -6.81
C LEU A 69 6.57 -5.33 -7.83
N THR A 70 5.90 -5.65 -8.94
CA THR A 70 6.42 -6.54 -9.98
C THR A 70 7.61 -5.94 -10.71
N HIS A 71 7.57 -4.65 -11.05
CA HIS A 71 8.60 -4.02 -11.87
C HIS A 71 9.75 -3.40 -11.07
N LYS A 72 9.46 -2.82 -9.90
CA LYS A 72 10.44 -2.06 -9.11
C LYS A 72 10.95 -2.83 -7.88
N PHE A 73 10.17 -3.78 -7.37
CA PHE A 73 10.50 -4.53 -6.14
C PHE A 73 10.32 -6.06 -6.30
N PRO A 74 10.90 -6.69 -7.34
CA PRO A 74 10.65 -8.11 -7.65
C PRO A 74 11.10 -9.09 -6.54
N GLY A 75 11.93 -8.64 -5.59
CA GLY A 75 12.33 -9.44 -4.42
C GLY A 75 11.33 -9.43 -3.27
N PHE A 76 10.35 -8.51 -3.26
CA PHE A 76 9.35 -8.42 -2.20
C PHE A 76 8.16 -9.32 -2.51
N LYS A 77 7.70 -10.06 -1.51
CA LYS A 77 6.51 -10.92 -1.64
C LYS A 77 5.26 -10.12 -1.29
N TYR A 78 4.14 -10.38 -1.95
CA TYR A 78 2.88 -9.76 -1.59
C TYR A 78 1.71 -10.76 -1.62
N GLU A 79 0.73 -10.51 -0.77
CA GLU A 79 -0.51 -11.30 -0.60
C GLU A 79 -1.65 -10.36 -0.20
N ASP A 80 -2.90 -10.82 -0.27
CA ASP A 80 -4.00 -10.07 0.31
C ASP A 80 -3.85 -10.05 1.85
N ALA A 81 -4.04 -8.88 2.46
CA ALA A 81 -4.00 -8.77 3.91
C ALA A 81 -5.21 -9.49 4.54
N PRO A 82 -5.18 -9.81 5.85
CA PRO A 82 -6.22 -10.63 6.48
C PRO A 82 -7.64 -10.08 6.26
N PHE A 83 -8.49 -10.90 5.63
CA PHE A 83 -9.88 -10.56 5.33
C PHE A 83 -10.68 -10.12 6.57
N ALA A 84 -10.48 -10.80 7.71
CA ALA A 84 -11.16 -10.47 8.96
C ALA A 84 -10.83 -9.06 9.49
N THR A 85 -9.72 -8.45 9.02
CA THR A 85 -9.29 -7.11 9.44
C THR A 85 -9.74 -6.03 8.45
N TYR A 86 -9.63 -6.28 7.14
CA TYR A 86 -9.80 -5.24 6.12
C TYR A 86 -10.93 -5.51 5.11
N GLY A 87 -11.60 -6.66 5.18
CA GLY A 87 -12.58 -7.08 4.18
C GLY A 87 -11.95 -7.54 2.86
N PHE A 88 -12.79 -7.84 1.86
CA PHE A 88 -12.34 -8.37 0.58
C PHE A 88 -11.59 -7.29 -0.22
N GLN A 89 -10.33 -7.57 -0.58
CA GLN A 89 -9.47 -6.65 -1.34
C GLN A 89 -9.28 -5.27 -0.68
N GLY A 90 -9.43 -5.15 0.64
CA GLY A 90 -9.27 -3.86 1.33
C GLY A 90 -7.81 -3.43 1.51
N ALA A 91 -6.88 -4.38 1.49
CA ALA A 91 -5.46 -4.13 1.72
C ALA A 91 -4.56 -5.21 1.09
N ILE A 92 -3.35 -4.81 0.70
CA ILE A 92 -2.26 -5.71 0.27
C ILE A 92 -1.21 -5.76 1.38
N ARG A 93 -0.77 -6.96 1.74
CA ARG A 93 0.40 -7.17 2.57
C ARG A 93 1.63 -7.33 1.70
N VAL A 94 2.70 -6.59 2.01
CA VAL A 94 4.02 -6.75 1.43
C VAL A 94 4.99 -7.26 2.49
N THR A 95 5.79 -8.27 2.16
CA THR A 95 6.91 -8.76 2.97
C THR A 95 8.21 -8.34 2.31
N ILE A 96 9.01 -7.54 3.04
CA ILE A 96 10.33 -7.05 2.63
C ILE A 96 11.39 -8.15 2.71
#